data_AF-A0A8H6GZS0-F1
#
_entry.id   AF-A0A8H6GZS0-F1
#
_cell.length_a   1.000
_cell.length_b   1.000
_cell.length_c   1.000
_cell.angle_alpha   90.00
_cell.angle_beta   90.00
_cell.angle_gamma   90.00
#
_symmetry.space_group_name_H-M   'P 1'
#
loop_
_entity.id
_entity.type
_entity.pdbx_description
1 polymer ?
#
loop_
_entity_poly.entity_id
_entity_poly.type
_entity_poly.pdbx_seq_one_letter_code
_entity_poly.pdbx_strand_id
1 'polypeptide(L)'
;MIRCALPLKDFLEDLWYEQKSEWEGLVLRGKKSSSEMPLCLRDENKLEEKDWAIISLFNKVLQHFEHVLITLEGDGRQRKRKEGYIGAYGCPWDTLLGYEYLLGKMEGYKAAAHRYPDPEHFKVSINLCWKKLDKYYSRLDETPVYYAAIALHPAYRWGYFEDVWGDRPDWIQTAKPLVEELYRSHYEPRIISRDRERGEPVTKKRRIYRNPFDEYREESRQAPTLLQPASSMTTLLQAEDAASSSTHAVGDEYSDWFRDVHKSDQNILDPISYWYERREEYPRLS
;
A
#
# COMPACT_ATOMS: atom_id res chain seq x y z
N MET A 1 -4.35 5.37 20.95
CA MET A 1 -3.79 5.07 22.29
C MET A 1 -2.35 5.52 22.40
N ILE A 2 -1.39 4.92 21.67
CA ILE A 2 0.05 5.30 21.76
C ILE A 2 0.30 6.78 21.44
N ARG A 3 -0.28 7.31 20.35
CA ARG A 3 -0.19 8.75 20.01
C ARG A 3 -0.71 9.71 21.08
N CYS A 4 -1.64 9.26 21.92
CA CYS A 4 -2.18 10.07 23.02
C CYS A 4 -1.30 9.95 24.27
N ALA A 5 -0.63 8.81 24.47
CA ALA A 5 0.23 8.57 25.61
C ALA A 5 1.57 9.31 25.51
N LEU A 6 2.17 9.39 24.31
CA LEU A 6 3.49 10.01 24.13
C LEU A 6 3.55 11.49 24.56
N PRO A 7 2.58 12.37 24.20
CA PRO A 7 2.55 13.75 24.69
C PRO A 7 2.31 13.88 26.20
N LEU A 8 1.78 12.83 26.83
CA LEU A 8 1.48 12.79 28.26
C LEU A 8 2.61 12.16 29.08
N LYS A 9 3.77 11.85 28.47
CA LYS A 9 4.88 11.19 29.16
C LYS A 9 5.23 11.86 30.48
N ASP A 10 5.59 13.15 30.44
CA ASP A 10 6.04 13.90 31.61
C ASP A 10 4.95 13.94 32.69
N PHE A 11 3.70 14.20 32.27
CA PHE A 11 2.55 14.19 33.16
C PHE A 11 2.32 12.82 33.83
N LEU A 12 2.46 11.72 33.08
CA LEU A 12 2.27 10.37 33.58
C LEU A 12 3.39 9.95 34.54
N GLU A 13 4.63 10.38 34.28
CA GLU A 13 5.76 10.16 35.18
C GLU A 13 5.59 10.93 36.49
N ASP A 14 5.22 12.22 36.42
CA ASP A 14 4.95 13.05 37.59
C ASP A 14 3.81 12.48 38.43
N LEU A 15 2.68 12.15 37.77
CA LEU A 15 1.53 11.53 38.42
C LEU A 15 1.91 10.22 39.13
N TRP A 16 2.78 9.41 38.53
CA TRP A 16 3.23 8.17 39.14
C TRP A 16 4.00 8.43 40.44
N TYR A 17 4.92 9.41 40.45
CA TYR A 17 5.68 9.77 41.66
C TYR A 17 4.78 10.34 42.76
N GLU A 18 3.85 11.22 42.40
CA GLU A 18 2.88 11.81 43.33
C GLU A 18 2.03 10.72 44.00
N GLN A 19 1.44 9.84 43.19
CA GLN A 19 0.55 8.77 43.68
C GLN A 19 1.30 7.71 44.48
N LYS A 20 2.55 7.39 44.10
CA LYS A 20 3.39 6.48 44.87
C LYS A 20 3.73 7.05 46.24
N SER A 21 4.16 8.32 46.28
CA SER A 21 4.47 9.02 47.54
C SER A 21 3.25 9.11 48.47
N GLU A 22 2.08 9.41 47.92
CA GLU A 22 0.83 9.44 48.68
C GLU A 22 0.50 8.06 49.29
N TRP A 23 0.64 6.99 48.50
CA TRP A 23 0.40 5.63 48.95
C TRP A 23 1.37 5.22 50.08
N GLU A 24 2.67 5.45 49.90
CA GLU A 24 3.69 5.18 50.92
C GLU A 24 3.40 5.95 52.22
N GLY A 25 2.96 7.21 52.11
CA GLY A 25 2.52 7.99 53.26
C GLY A 25 1.28 7.42 53.96
N LEU A 26 0.35 6.78 53.24
CA LEU A 26 -0.79 6.08 53.84
C LEU A 26 -0.38 4.79 54.57
N VAL A 27 0.60 4.06 54.02
CA VAL A 27 1.18 2.87 54.65
C VAL A 27 1.90 3.24 55.95
N LEU A 28 2.73 4.30 55.94
CA LEU A 28 3.41 4.79 57.14
C LEU A 28 2.45 5.24 58.24
N ARG A 29 1.27 5.76 57.87
CA ARG A 29 0.20 6.15 58.80
C ARG A 29 -0.68 4.98 59.26
N GLY A 30 -0.38 3.76 58.84
CA GLY A 30 -1.15 2.55 59.17
C GLY A 30 -2.55 2.51 58.54
N LYS A 31 -2.84 3.37 57.56
CA LYS A 31 -4.15 3.44 56.90
C LYS A 31 -4.31 2.44 55.75
N LYS A 32 -3.20 1.91 55.22
CA LYS A 32 -3.16 0.93 54.13
C LYS A 32 -2.04 -0.08 54.36
N SER A 33 -2.15 -1.27 53.76
CA SER A 33 -1.06 -2.24 53.74
C SER A 33 -0.13 -2.01 52.55
N SER A 34 1.16 -2.32 52.74
CA SER A 34 2.14 -2.40 51.64
C SER A 34 1.76 -3.49 50.62
N SER A 35 1.18 -4.61 51.08
CA SER A 35 0.75 -5.71 50.21
C SER A 35 -0.42 -5.36 49.29
N GLU A 36 -1.19 -4.32 49.62
CA GLU A 36 -2.35 -3.86 48.86
C GLU A 36 -1.98 -2.86 47.75
N MET A 37 -0.67 -2.62 47.54
CA MET A 37 -0.20 -1.64 46.56
C MET A 37 -0.73 -1.95 45.14
N PRO A 38 -1.39 -0.97 44.48
CA PRO A 38 -1.88 -1.12 43.12
C PRO A 38 -0.74 -1.45 42.16
N LEU A 39 -1.01 -2.34 41.20
CA LEU A 39 -0.01 -2.80 40.22
C LEU A 39 0.69 -1.64 39.51
N CYS A 40 -0.07 -0.61 39.10
CA CYS A 40 0.46 0.55 38.40
C CYS A 40 1.45 1.40 39.23
N LEU A 41 1.46 1.28 40.56
CA LEU A 41 2.37 2.01 41.45
C LEU A 41 3.60 1.18 41.89
N ARG A 42 3.66 -0.09 41.50
CA ARG A 42 4.81 -0.94 41.78
C ARG A 42 5.98 -0.56 40.88
N ASP A 43 7.19 -0.62 41.42
CA ASP A 43 8.41 -0.27 40.69
C ASP A 43 8.61 -1.10 39.42
N GLU A 44 8.26 -2.39 39.47
CA GLU A 44 8.33 -3.31 38.32
C GLU A 44 7.43 -2.93 37.14
N ASN A 45 6.39 -2.12 37.37
CA ASN A 45 5.43 -1.70 36.34
C ASN A 45 5.60 -0.22 35.96
N LYS A 46 6.61 0.46 36.51
CA LYS A 46 6.93 1.83 36.15
C LYS A 46 7.55 1.84 34.74
N LEU A 47 7.04 2.71 33.88
CA LEU A 47 7.67 2.94 32.57
C LEU A 47 8.98 3.70 32.77
N GLU A 48 10.07 3.11 32.30
CA GLU A 48 11.39 3.72 32.24
C GLU A 48 11.61 4.41 30.88
N GLU A 49 12.71 5.16 30.76
CA GLU A 49 13.09 5.82 29.49
C GLU A 49 13.18 4.81 28.34
N LYS A 50 13.66 3.59 28.62
CA LYS A 50 13.73 2.51 27.63
C LYS A 50 12.34 2.13 27.12
N ASP A 51 11.33 2.08 27.98
CA ASP A 51 9.97 1.67 27.63
C ASP A 51 9.31 2.74 26.78
N TRP A 52 9.50 4.01 27.12
CA TRP A 52 9.07 5.14 26.29
C TRP A 52 9.74 5.17 24.93
N ALA A 53 11.03 4.81 24.86
CA ALA A 53 11.74 4.68 23.60
C ALA A 53 11.16 3.54 22.74
N ILE A 54 10.83 2.40 23.34
CA ILE A 54 10.14 1.27 22.69
C ILE A 54 8.75 1.71 22.17
N ILE A 55 7.93 2.34 23.02
CA ILE A 55 6.60 2.85 22.65
C ILE A 55 6.70 3.83 21.47
N SER A 56 7.68 4.74 21.51
CA SER A 56 7.94 5.71 20.45
C SER A 56 8.34 5.04 19.14
N LEU A 57 9.14 3.98 19.20
CA LEU A 57 9.52 3.19 18.03
C LEU A 57 8.31 2.50 17.40
N PHE A 58 7.48 1.82 18.21
CA PHE A 58 6.26 1.19 17.69
C PHE A 58 5.30 2.21 17.09
N ASN A 59 5.19 3.42 17.67
CA ASN A 59 4.41 4.50 17.06
C ASN A 59 4.92 4.86 15.66
N LYS A 60 6.23 4.95 15.46
CA LYS A 60 6.84 5.23 14.14
C LYS A 60 6.57 4.11 13.13
N VAL A 61 6.70 2.85 13.56
CA VAL A 61 6.38 1.69 12.71
C VAL A 61 4.91 1.70 12.30
N LEU A 62 4.00 1.86 13.26
CA LEU A 62 2.54 1.88 13.04
C LEU A 62 2.08 3.08 12.20
N GLN A 63 2.82 4.19 12.24
CA GLN A 63 2.50 5.35 11.41
C GLN A 63 2.60 5.04 9.90
N HIS A 64 3.49 4.13 9.48
CA HIS A 64 3.50 3.69 8.08
C HIS A 64 2.21 2.96 7.68
N PHE A 65 1.67 2.12 8.58
CA PHE A 65 0.37 1.46 8.37
C PHE A 65 -0.76 2.46 8.28
N GLU A 66 -0.79 3.45 9.17
CA GLU A 66 -1.80 4.50 9.12
C GLU A 66 -1.79 5.26 7.80
N HIS A 67 -0.61 5.62 7.29
CA HIS A 67 -0.49 6.31 6.00
C HIS A 67 -1.10 5.50 4.84
N VAL A 68 -0.92 4.19 4.84
CA VAL A 68 -1.51 3.29 3.83
C VAL A 68 -3.00 3.09 4.07
N LEU A 69 -3.40 2.83 5.32
CA LEU A 69 -4.80 2.57 5.67
C LEU A 69 -5.70 3.78 5.39
N ILE A 70 -5.25 5.01 5.67
CA ILE A 70 -5.98 6.23 5.31
C ILE A 70 -6.21 6.31 3.79
N THR A 71 -5.25 5.83 3.00
CA THR A 71 -5.40 5.80 1.53
C THR A 71 -6.37 4.69 1.08
N LEU A 72 -6.35 3.54 1.75
CA LEU A 72 -7.17 2.36 1.40
C LEU A 72 -8.58 2.38 2.01
N GLU A 73 -8.83 3.17 3.05
CA GLU A 73 -10.15 3.28 3.69
C GLU A 73 -11.11 4.13 2.82
N GLY A 74 -11.75 3.47 1.85
CA GLY A 74 -12.72 4.12 0.99
C GLY A 74 -13.40 3.19 0.02
N ASP A 75 -14.23 3.77 -0.83
CA ASP A 75 -15.09 3.08 -1.79
C ASP A 75 -14.68 3.33 -3.26
N GLY A 76 -13.47 3.86 -3.48
CA GLY A 76 -12.96 4.25 -4.78
C GLY A 76 -13.69 5.44 -5.41
N ARG A 77 -14.66 6.05 -4.72
CA ARG A 77 -15.47 7.15 -5.28
C ARG A 77 -14.78 8.49 -5.10
N GLN A 78 -14.82 9.27 -6.17
CA GLN A 78 -14.34 10.65 -6.15
C GLN A 78 -15.29 11.52 -5.34
N ARG A 79 -14.74 12.27 -4.39
CA ARG A 79 -15.50 13.24 -3.59
C ARG A 79 -14.67 14.49 -3.37
N LYS A 80 -15.31 15.64 -3.32
CA LYS A 80 -14.70 16.87 -2.82
C LYS A 80 -14.45 16.71 -1.32
N ARG A 81 -13.20 16.83 -0.90
CA ARG A 81 -12.77 16.63 0.49
C ARG A 81 -12.60 17.97 1.20
N LYS A 82 -12.33 17.92 2.52
CA LYS A 82 -11.88 19.09 3.28
C LYS A 82 -10.69 19.73 2.55
N GLU A 83 -10.62 21.07 2.56
CA GLU A 83 -9.64 21.86 1.79
C GLU A 83 -9.87 21.91 0.26
N GLY A 84 -10.96 21.32 -0.24
CA GLY A 84 -11.44 21.53 -1.60
C GLY A 84 -10.73 20.71 -2.69
N TYR A 85 -9.81 19.80 -2.32
CA TYR A 85 -9.26 18.83 -3.27
C TYR A 85 -10.26 17.72 -3.58
N ILE A 86 -10.07 17.05 -4.72
CA ILE A 86 -10.95 15.97 -5.19
C ILE A 86 -10.11 14.71 -5.25
N GLY A 87 -10.49 13.70 -4.47
CA GLY A 87 -9.75 12.46 -4.35
C GLY A 87 -10.67 11.27 -4.10
N ALA A 88 -10.24 10.13 -4.64
CA ALA A 88 -10.78 8.82 -4.32
C ALA A 88 -9.84 8.11 -3.33
N TYR A 89 -10.44 7.34 -2.43
CA TYR A 89 -9.78 6.53 -1.41
C TYR A 89 -10.29 5.10 -1.55
N GLY A 90 -9.47 4.10 -1.23
CA GLY A 90 -9.82 2.68 -1.44
C GLY A 90 -9.83 2.28 -2.90
N CYS A 91 -8.98 2.88 -3.73
CA CYS A 91 -8.83 2.48 -5.11
C CYS A 91 -8.11 1.12 -5.20
N PRO A 92 -8.57 0.16 -6.02
CA PRO A 92 -7.97 -1.17 -6.10
C PRO A 92 -6.47 -1.16 -6.43
N TRP A 93 -6.04 -0.27 -7.33
CA TRP A 93 -4.64 -0.13 -7.74
C TRP A 93 -3.71 0.34 -6.60
N ASP A 94 -4.24 0.92 -5.52
CA ASP A 94 -3.43 1.33 -4.36
C ASP A 94 -3.10 0.17 -3.42
N THR A 95 -3.78 -0.97 -3.55
CA THR A 95 -3.64 -2.11 -2.63
C THR A 95 -2.26 -2.74 -2.72
N LEU A 96 -1.83 -3.11 -3.93
CA LEU A 96 -0.50 -3.71 -4.13
C LEU A 96 0.61 -2.73 -3.75
N LEU A 97 0.50 -1.46 -4.18
CA LEU A 97 1.41 -0.37 -3.80
C LEU A 97 1.56 -0.28 -2.28
N GLY A 98 0.43 -0.38 -1.56
CA GLY A 98 0.41 -0.36 -0.09
C GLY A 98 1.18 -1.51 0.54
N TYR A 99 1.03 -2.73 0.00
CA TYR A 99 1.80 -3.88 0.48
C TYR A 99 3.29 -3.74 0.19
N GLU A 100 3.68 -3.39 -1.04
CA GLU A 100 5.08 -3.22 -1.43
C GLU A 100 5.77 -2.18 -0.54
N TYR A 101 5.11 -1.06 -0.32
CA TYR A 101 5.59 -0.02 0.58
C TYR A 101 5.77 -0.54 2.02
N LEU A 102 4.76 -1.23 2.58
CA LEU A 102 4.85 -1.71 3.97
C LEU A 102 5.89 -2.81 4.14
N LEU A 103 5.97 -3.77 3.20
CA LEU A 103 6.98 -4.82 3.19
C LEU A 103 8.38 -4.21 3.13
N GLY A 104 8.63 -3.27 2.22
CA GLY A 104 9.89 -2.55 2.13
C GLY A 104 10.24 -1.79 3.41
N LYS A 105 9.27 -1.13 4.06
CA LYS A 105 9.50 -0.49 5.38
C LYS A 105 9.86 -1.52 6.45
N MET A 106 9.15 -2.64 6.52
CA MET A 106 9.45 -3.70 7.49
C MET A 106 10.84 -4.32 7.26
N GLU A 107 11.27 -4.48 6.01
CA GLU A 107 12.62 -4.93 5.67
C GLU A 107 13.70 -3.95 6.13
N GLY A 108 13.48 -2.64 5.94
CA GLY A 108 14.33 -1.60 6.50
C GLY A 108 14.46 -1.70 8.02
N TYR A 109 13.33 -1.87 8.73
CA TYR A 109 13.35 -2.07 10.19
C TYR A 109 14.05 -3.38 10.59
N LYS A 110 13.88 -4.48 9.84
CA LYS A 110 14.57 -5.76 10.07
C LYS A 110 16.09 -5.60 9.95
N ALA A 111 16.56 -4.93 8.89
CA ALA A 111 17.99 -4.72 8.65
C ALA A 111 18.62 -3.83 9.75
N ALA A 112 17.88 -2.84 10.24
CA ALA A 112 18.33 -1.92 11.28
C ALA A 112 17.98 -2.38 12.72
N ALA A 113 17.46 -3.60 12.92
CA ALA A 113 16.91 -4.05 14.21
C ALA A 113 17.87 -3.87 15.41
N HIS A 114 19.16 -4.11 15.19
CA HIS A 114 20.22 -3.97 16.19
C HIS A 114 20.41 -2.54 16.74
N ARG A 115 19.89 -1.52 16.04
CA ARG A 115 20.04 -0.10 16.40
C ARG A 115 18.90 0.41 17.29
N TYR A 116 17.89 -0.41 17.52
CA TYR A 116 16.68 -0.02 18.22
C TYR A 116 16.67 -0.50 19.68
N PRO A 117 15.91 0.16 20.57
CA PRO A 117 15.69 -0.33 21.93
C PRO A 117 15.13 -1.75 21.93
N ASP A 118 15.61 -2.56 22.85
CA ASP A 118 15.26 -3.98 22.99
C ASP A 118 15.33 -4.77 21.66
N PRO A 119 16.55 -4.94 21.09
CA PRO A 119 16.73 -5.49 19.75
C PRO A 119 16.12 -6.88 19.56
N GLU A 120 16.18 -7.74 20.58
CA GLU A 120 15.71 -9.12 20.48
C GLU A 120 14.18 -9.16 20.35
N HIS A 121 13.47 -8.47 21.24
CA HIS A 121 12.01 -8.39 21.16
C HIS A 121 11.54 -7.61 19.93
N PHE A 122 12.23 -6.53 19.56
CA PHE A 122 11.89 -5.75 18.38
C PHE A 122 12.05 -6.57 17.10
N LYS A 123 13.17 -7.30 16.96
CA LYS A 123 13.43 -8.17 15.80
C LYS A 123 12.35 -9.24 15.66
N VAL A 124 11.93 -9.88 16.75
CA VAL A 124 10.83 -10.86 16.71
C VAL A 124 9.54 -10.19 16.25
N SER A 125 9.20 -9.03 16.83
CA SER A 125 7.96 -8.31 16.54
C SER A 125 7.87 -7.87 15.07
N ILE A 126 8.93 -7.26 14.52
CA ILE A 126 8.94 -6.85 13.12
C ILE A 126 8.94 -8.04 12.17
N ASN A 127 9.60 -9.15 12.50
CA ASN A 127 9.53 -10.36 11.69
C ASN A 127 8.11 -10.95 11.66
N LEU A 128 7.40 -10.95 12.77
CA LEU A 128 5.99 -11.37 12.82
C LEU A 128 5.09 -10.44 12.00
N CYS A 129 5.33 -9.13 12.07
CA CYS A 129 4.64 -8.13 11.28
C CYS A 129 4.86 -8.35 9.76
N TRP A 130 6.12 -8.49 9.34
CA TRP A 130 6.48 -8.80 7.96
C TRP A 130 5.84 -10.10 7.49
N LYS A 131 5.93 -11.19 8.26
CA LYS A 131 5.30 -12.49 7.91
C LYS A 131 3.79 -12.38 7.75
N LYS A 132 3.13 -11.52 8.55
CA LYS A 132 1.70 -11.29 8.46
C LYS A 132 1.34 -10.53 7.19
N LEU A 133 2.11 -9.51 6.82
CA LEU A 133 1.96 -8.79 5.55
C LEU A 133 2.16 -9.73 4.37
N ASP A 134 3.27 -10.48 4.35
CA ASP A 134 3.63 -11.44 3.31
C ASP A 134 2.52 -12.48 3.09
N LYS A 135 1.98 -13.05 4.18
CA LYS A 135 0.84 -13.98 4.12
C LYS A 135 -0.38 -13.43 3.36
N TYR A 136 -0.72 -12.16 3.55
CA TYR A 136 -1.87 -11.56 2.85
C TYR A 136 -1.50 -11.02 1.48
N TYR A 137 -0.25 -10.63 1.28
CA TYR A 137 0.28 -10.28 -0.02
C TYR A 137 0.21 -11.46 -1.00
N SER A 138 0.60 -12.66 -0.58
CA SER A 138 0.46 -13.87 -1.40
C SER A 138 -0.99 -14.23 -1.75
N ARG A 139 -1.99 -13.69 -1.03
CA ARG A 139 -3.41 -13.89 -1.38
C ARG A 139 -3.90 -12.99 -2.51
N LEU A 140 -3.09 -12.02 -2.94
CA LEU A 140 -3.42 -11.21 -4.11
C LEU A 140 -3.46 -12.06 -5.38
N ASP A 141 -2.71 -13.17 -5.44
CA ASP A 141 -2.78 -14.17 -6.50
C ASP A 141 -4.16 -14.80 -6.63
N GLU A 142 -4.89 -14.96 -5.52
CA GLU A 142 -6.26 -15.48 -5.52
C GLU A 142 -7.28 -14.46 -6.05
N THR A 143 -6.89 -13.18 -6.15
CA THR A 143 -7.77 -12.10 -6.61
C THR A 143 -7.08 -11.23 -7.67
N PRO A 144 -7.01 -11.70 -8.94
CA PRO A 144 -6.25 -11.06 -10.03
C PRO A 144 -6.63 -9.61 -10.33
N VAL A 145 -7.78 -9.14 -9.83
CA VAL A 145 -8.24 -7.75 -10.00
C VAL A 145 -7.22 -6.72 -9.50
N TYR A 146 -6.43 -7.05 -8.47
CA TYR A 146 -5.41 -6.12 -7.94
C TYR A 146 -4.23 -5.97 -8.90
N TYR A 147 -3.83 -7.06 -9.57
CA TYR A 147 -2.83 -7.01 -10.63
C TYR A 147 -3.38 -6.31 -11.87
N ALA A 148 -4.59 -6.65 -12.29
CA ALA A 148 -5.25 -6.01 -13.42
C ALA A 148 -5.41 -4.49 -13.22
N ALA A 149 -5.75 -4.05 -12.01
CA ALA A 149 -5.91 -2.63 -11.69
C ALA A 149 -4.63 -1.82 -11.88
N ILE A 150 -3.46 -2.40 -11.65
CA ILE A 150 -2.16 -1.75 -11.89
C ILE A 150 -1.72 -1.94 -13.33
N ALA A 151 -1.84 -3.16 -13.85
CA ALA A 151 -1.48 -3.48 -15.21
C ALA A 151 -2.26 -2.64 -16.22
N LEU A 152 -3.53 -2.29 -15.95
CA LEU A 152 -4.37 -1.41 -16.78
C LEU A 152 -4.32 0.07 -16.37
N HIS A 153 -3.50 0.42 -15.38
CA HIS A 153 -3.32 1.81 -15.00
C HIS A 153 -2.31 2.48 -15.96
N PRO A 154 -2.67 3.56 -16.68
CA PRO A 154 -1.82 4.18 -17.70
C PRO A 154 -0.45 4.62 -17.16
N ALA A 155 -0.39 5.07 -15.91
CA ALA A 155 0.86 5.49 -15.27
C ALA A 155 1.70 4.37 -14.63
N TYR A 156 1.23 3.13 -14.56
CA TYR A 156 1.97 2.01 -13.96
C TYR A 156 2.22 0.88 -14.95
N ARG A 157 1.16 0.38 -15.60
CA ARG A 157 1.23 -0.71 -16.59
C ARG A 157 2.01 -1.93 -16.07
N TRP A 158 2.53 -2.78 -16.97
CA TRP A 158 3.43 -3.87 -16.60
C TRP A 158 4.81 -3.39 -16.12
N GLY A 159 5.25 -2.19 -16.54
CA GLY A 159 6.56 -1.66 -16.16
C GLY A 159 6.72 -1.44 -14.66
N TYR A 160 5.64 -1.12 -13.93
CA TYR A 160 5.67 -1.08 -12.47
C TYR A 160 6.08 -2.43 -11.85
N PHE A 161 5.56 -3.54 -12.37
CA PHE A 161 5.92 -4.87 -11.88
C PHE A 161 7.36 -5.22 -12.25
N GLU A 162 7.83 -4.82 -13.43
CA GLU A 162 9.22 -5.01 -13.86
C GLU A 162 10.21 -4.24 -12.96
N ASP A 163 9.81 -3.06 -12.48
CA ASP A 163 10.59 -2.26 -11.54
C ASP A 163 10.60 -2.85 -10.12
N VAL A 164 9.42 -3.25 -9.61
CA VAL A 164 9.27 -3.68 -8.20
C VAL A 164 9.61 -5.16 -8.01
N TRP A 165 9.37 -6.01 -8.99
CA TRP A 165 9.69 -7.45 -8.98
C TRP A 165 10.91 -7.77 -9.84
N GLY A 166 11.86 -6.83 -9.98
CA GLY A 166 13.04 -7.01 -10.81
C GLY A 166 13.91 -8.22 -10.44
N ASP A 167 13.85 -8.68 -9.19
CA ASP A 167 14.51 -9.89 -8.69
C ASP A 167 13.65 -11.17 -8.82
N ARG A 168 12.38 -11.05 -9.22
CA ARG A 168 11.37 -12.13 -9.26
C ARG A 168 10.60 -12.13 -10.58
N PRO A 169 11.27 -12.38 -11.72
CA PRO A 169 10.60 -12.38 -13.02
C PRO A 169 9.51 -13.47 -13.14
N ASP A 170 9.62 -14.55 -12.36
CA ASP A 170 8.63 -15.62 -12.26
C ASP A 170 7.27 -15.12 -11.72
N TRP A 171 7.27 -14.09 -10.86
CA TRP A 171 6.04 -13.47 -10.36
C TRP A 171 5.31 -12.71 -11.47
N ILE A 172 6.05 -12.01 -12.33
CA ILE A 172 5.49 -11.32 -13.50
C ILE A 172 4.92 -12.36 -14.48
N GLN A 173 5.65 -13.46 -14.71
CA GLN A 173 5.19 -14.57 -15.55
C GLN A 173 3.92 -15.24 -15.01
N THR A 174 3.72 -15.24 -13.69
CA THR A 174 2.51 -15.76 -13.05
C THR A 174 1.35 -14.75 -13.11
N ALA A 175 1.62 -13.46 -12.92
CA ALA A 175 0.59 -12.42 -12.90
C ALA A 175 -0.02 -12.14 -14.28
N LYS A 176 0.78 -12.19 -15.36
CA LYS A 176 0.30 -11.97 -16.75
C LYS A 176 -0.87 -12.88 -17.14
N PRO A 177 -0.77 -14.22 -17.07
CA PRO A 177 -1.88 -15.10 -17.43
C PRO A 177 -3.09 -14.92 -16.51
N LEU A 178 -2.91 -14.61 -15.22
CA LEU A 178 -4.03 -14.33 -14.31
C LEU A 178 -4.84 -13.12 -14.75
N VAL A 179 -4.18 -12.04 -15.18
CA VAL A 179 -4.84 -10.83 -15.68
C VAL A 179 -5.51 -11.08 -17.04
N GLU A 180 -4.84 -11.82 -17.92
CA GLU A 180 -5.38 -12.20 -19.24
C GLU A 180 -6.62 -13.10 -19.11
N GLU A 181 -6.59 -14.10 -18.22
CA GLU A 181 -7.73 -14.97 -17.92
C GLU A 181 -8.91 -14.18 -17.34
N LEU A 182 -8.63 -13.22 -16.45
CA LEU A 182 -9.65 -12.32 -15.92
C LEU A 182 -10.33 -11.52 -17.05
N TYR A 183 -9.55 -10.97 -17.99
CA TYR A 183 -10.07 -10.25 -19.14
C TYR A 183 -10.93 -11.14 -20.04
N ARG A 184 -10.41 -12.30 -20.47
CA ARG A 184 -11.12 -13.24 -21.36
C ARG A 184 -12.40 -13.80 -20.73
N SER A 185 -12.38 -14.10 -19.44
CA SER A 185 -13.50 -14.73 -18.76
C SER A 185 -14.63 -13.74 -18.47
N HIS A 186 -14.30 -12.50 -18.10
CA HIS A 186 -15.28 -11.56 -17.57
C HIS A 186 -15.55 -10.34 -18.44
N TYR A 187 -14.62 -9.91 -19.30
CA TYR A 187 -14.71 -8.64 -20.03
C TYR A 187 -14.85 -8.83 -21.54
N GLU A 188 -14.09 -9.75 -22.13
CA GLU A 188 -14.20 -10.09 -23.55
C GLU A 188 -15.63 -10.50 -23.98
N PRO A 189 -16.38 -11.32 -23.21
CA PRO A 189 -17.70 -11.78 -23.62
C PRO A 189 -18.81 -10.74 -23.38
N ARG A 190 -18.50 -9.58 -22.79
CA ARG A 190 -19.51 -8.57 -22.44
C ARG A 190 -20.04 -7.89 -23.69
N ILE A 191 -21.37 -7.85 -23.80
CA ILE A 191 -22.05 -7.04 -24.80
C ILE A 191 -21.92 -5.57 -24.40
N ILE A 192 -21.24 -4.79 -25.23
CA ILE A 192 -21.02 -3.36 -25.00
C ILE A 192 -22.31 -2.61 -25.34
N SER A 193 -23.00 -2.10 -24.31
CA SER A 193 -24.12 -1.17 -24.51
C SER A 193 -23.57 0.25 -24.66
N ARG A 194 -23.93 0.92 -25.76
CA ARG A 194 -23.46 2.29 -26.09
C ARG A 194 -24.14 3.38 -25.26
N ASP A 195 -25.15 3.04 -24.47
CA ASP A 195 -25.94 3.98 -23.65
C ASP A 195 -25.46 4.04 -22.19
N ARG A 196 -24.20 4.42 -21.95
CA ARG A 196 -23.74 4.79 -20.59
C ARG A 196 -23.83 6.31 -20.42
N GLU A 197 -24.52 6.74 -19.37
CA GLU A 197 -24.76 8.15 -19.07
C GLU A 197 -23.47 8.99 -18.96
N ARG A 198 -23.60 10.24 -19.38
CA ARG A 198 -22.54 11.26 -19.41
C ARG A 198 -22.27 11.77 -17.99
N GLY A 199 -21.25 11.23 -17.32
CA GLY A 199 -20.66 11.86 -16.14
C GLY A 199 -19.63 12.91 -16.56
N GLU A 200 -19.72 14.14 -16.06
CA GLU A 200 -18.70 15.16 -16.34
C GLU A 200 -17.35 14.77 -15.73
N PRO A 201 -16.23 14.93 -16.48
CA PRO A 201 -14.90 14.74 -15.92
C PRO A 201 -14.63 15.84 -14.89
N VAL A 202 -14.34 15.43 -13.66
CA VAL A 202 -14.14 16.36 -12.55
C VAL A 202 -12.68 16.82 -12.55
N THR A 203 -12.45 18.14 -12.72
CA THR A 203 -11.10 18.73 -12.68
C THR A 203 -10.48 18.57 -11.30
N LYS A 204 -9.38 17.82 -11.21
CA LYS A 204 -8.76 17.45 -9.93
C LYS A 204 -7.73 18.49 -9.48
N LYS A 205 -7.71 18.74 -8.16
CA LYS A 205 -6.62 19.44 -7.46
C LYS A 205 -5.85 18.45 -6.61
N ARG A 206 -4.51 18.60 -6.59
CA ARG A 206 -3.60 17.79 -5.75
C ARG A 206 -3.89 18.00 -4.27
N ARG A 207 -3.69 16.94 -3.47
CA ARG A 207 -3.80 16.97 -2.01
C ARG A 207 -2.70 17.87 -1.42
N ILE A 208 -3.02 18.70 -0.43
CA ILE A 208 -2.07 19.63 0.19
C ILE A 208 -1.18 18.91 1.21
N TYR A 209 -1.75 17.99 2.00
CA TYR A 209 -0.99 17.14 2.91
C TYR A 209 -0.47 15.88 2.21
N ARG A 210 0.84 15.72 2.05
CA ARG A 210 1.45 14.54 1.41
C ARG A 210 2.10 13.68 2.48
N ASN A 211 1.65 12.43 2.62
CA ASN A 211 2.26 11.48 3.54
C ASN A 211 3.32 10.65 2.79
N PRO A 212 4.28 10.00 3.50
CA PRO A 212 5.31 9.16 2.89
C PRO A 212 4.83 8.09 1.91
N PHE A 213 3.61 7.57 2.07
CA PHE A 213 3.04 6.62 1.12
C PHE A 213 2.55 7.30 -0.17
N ASP A 214 2.02 8.53 -0.10
CA ASP A 214 1.72 9.31 -1.30
C ASP A 214 2.98 9.62 -2.11
N GLU A 215 4.10 9.84 -1.43
CA GLU A 215 5.40 10.06 -2.07
C GLU A 215 5.84 8.83 -2.84
N TYR A 216 5.80 7.66 -2.18
CA TYR A 216 6.08 6.37 -2.81
C TYR A 216 5.21 6.12 -4.06
N ARG A 217 3.91 6.44 -3.99
CA ARG A 217 2.99 6.30 -5.13
C ARG A 217 3.37 7.20 -6.30
N GLU A 218 3.79 8.44 -6.02
CA GLU A 218 4.24 9.38 -7.04
C GLU A 218 5.57 8.97 -7.68
N GLU A 219 6.53 8.51 -6.87
CA GLU A 219 7.82 7.98 -7.34
C GLU A 219 7.61 6.75 -8.22
N SER A 220 6.74 5.83 -7.79
CA SER A 220 6.39 4.62 -8.54
C SER A 220 5.78 4.89 -9.92
N ARG A 221 5.15 6.06 -10.14
CA ARG A 221 4.63 6.48 -11.46
C ARG A 221 5.70 7.05 -12.38
N GLN A 222 6.81 7.53 -11.81
CA GLN A 222 7.90 8.17 -12.55
C GLN A 222 9.04 7.18 -12.83
N ALA A 223 8.82 5.88 -12.58
CA ALA A 223 9.87 4.88 -12.61
C ALA A 223 10.39 4.59 -14.04
N PRO A 224 11.68 4.22 -14.18
CA PRO A 224 12.40 4.29 -15.45
C PRO A 224 11.96 3.27 -16.50
N THR A 225 11.46 2.10 -16.10
CA THR A 225 11.12 1.03 -17.05
C THR A 225 9.91 1.42 -17.92
N LEU A 226 9.07 2.33 -17.45
CA LEU A 226 7.98 2.93 -18.25
C LEU A 226 8.47 3.80 -19.42
N LEU A 227 9.75 4.18 -19.46
CA LEU A 227 10.36 5.02 -20.50
C LEU A 227 11.11 4.22 -21.57
N GLN A 228 11.30 2.91 -21.38
CA GLN A 228 11.95 2.05 -22.37
C GLN A 228 10.88 1.43 -23.30
N PRO A 229 11.08 1.44 -24.63
CA PRO A 229 10.28 0.59 -25.50
C PRO A 229 10.48 -0.86 -25.07
N ALA A 230 9.41 -1.66 -25.02
CA ALA A 230 9.42 -3.05 -24.58
C ALA A 230 10.59 -3.83 -25.21
N SER A 231 11.70 -3.96 -24.48
CA SER A 231 12.94 -4.53 -24.99
C SER A 231 13.44 -5.60 -24.04
N SER A 232 13.34 -6.84 -24.52
CA SER A 232 14.18 -8.02 -24.22
C SER A 232 13.48 -9.22 -23.59
N MET A 233 12.34 -9.09 -22.90
CA MET A 233 11.65 -10.28 -22.35
C MET A 233 10.50 -10.82 -23.22
N THR A 234 9.97 -10.01 -24.15
CA THR A 234 8.93 -10.45 -25.10
C THR A 234 9.48 -11.37 -26.19
N THR A 235 10.78 -11.29 -26.49
CA THR A 235 11.40 -12.02 -27.61
C THR A 235 11.57 -13.52 -27.36
N LEU A 236 11.63 -13.97 -26.10
CA LEU A 236 11.79 -15.41 -25.81
C LEU A 236 10.49 -16.21 -25.89
N LEU A 237 9.33 -15.58 -25.69
CA LEU A 237 8.03 -16.27 -25.80
C LEU A 237 7.49 -16.29 -27.25
N GLN A 238 7.96 -15.39 -28.12
CA GLN A 238 7.51 -15.32 -29.52
C GLN A 238 8.30 -16.23 -30.48
N ALA A 239 9.42 -16.80 -30.04
CA ALA A 239 10.29 -17.58 -30.92
C ALA A 239 9.81 -19.02 -31.17
N GLU A 240 8.94 -19.58 -30.31
CA GLU A 240 8.43 -20.96 -30.47
C GLU A 240 7.14 -21.04 -31.31
N ASP A 241 6.37 -19.95 -31.43
CA ASP A 241 5.13 -19.92 -32.23
C ASP A 241 5.33 -19.53 -33.70
N ALA A 242 6.52 -19.05 -34.09
CA ALA A 242 6.79 -18.57 -35.45
C ALA A 242 6.86 -19.67 -36.52
N ALA A 243 6.74 -20.95 -36.14
CA ALA A 243 6.82 -22.08 -37.08
C ALA A 243 5.45 -22.63 -37.53
N SER A 244 4.32 -22.14 -37.01
CA SER A 244 3.00 -22.65 -37.38
C SER A 244 1.98 -21.56 -37.72
N SER A 245 1.69 -21.46 -39.02
CA SER A 245 0.47 -20.86 -39.59
C SER A 245 0.35 -19.33 -39.58
N SER A 246 0.59 -18.78 -40.77
CA SER A 246 0.14 -17.48 -41.23
C SER A 246 -1.39 -17.34 -41.19
N THR A 247 -1.90 -16.71 -40.14
CA THR A 247 -3.16 -15.95 -40.15
C THR A 247 -2.91 -14.68 -39.37
N HIS A 248 -3.21 -13.51 -39.95
CA HIS A 248 -3.24 -12.24 -39.23
C HIS A 248 -4.11 -12.40 -37.97
N ALA A 249 -3.49 -12.58 -36.80
CA ALA A 249 -4.19 -12.52 -35.53
C ALA A 249 -4.62 -11.05 -35.37
N VAL A 250 -5.92 -10.79 -35.54
CA VAL A 250 -6.51 -9.53 -35.07
C VAL A 250 -6.30 -9.55 -33.56
N GLY A 251 -5.37 -8.74 -33.07
CA GLY A 251 -5.08 -8.63 -31.64
C GLY A 251 -6.37 -8.30 -30.88
N ASP A 252 -6.55 -8.89 -29.70
CA ASP A 252 -7.61 -8.45 -28.82
C ASP A 252 -7.30 -7.03 -28.28
N GLU A 253 -8.36 -6.30 -27.95
CA GLU A 253 -8.28 -4.92 -27.43
C GLU A 253 -7.32 -4.80 -26.24
N TYR A 254 -7.24 -5.86 -25.43
CA TYR A 254 -6.26 -6.02 -24.35
C TYR A 254 -4.82 -5.93 -24.87
N SER A 255 -4.43 -6.77 -25.82
CA SER A 255 -3.09 -6.76 -26.40
C SER A 255 -2.76 -5.44 -27.09
N ASP A 256 -3.74 -4.84 -27.75
CA ASP A 256 -3.58 -3.56 -28.44
C ASP A 256 -3.21 -2.44 -27.46
N TRP A 257 -3.92 -2.34 -26.33
CA TRP A 257 -3.64 -1.33 -25.31
C TRP A 257 -2.23 -1.45 -24.71
N PHE A 258 -1.76 -2.68 -24.46
CA PHE A 258 -0.40 -2.88 -23.93
C PHE A 258 0.70 -2.50 -24.93
N ARG A 259 0.42 -2.54 -26.24
CA ARG A 259 1.35 -2.05 -27.27
C ARG A 259 1.28 -0.53 -27.41
N ASP A 260 0.11 0.07 -27.21
CA ASP A 260 -0.12 1.50 -27.34
C ASP A 260 0.30 2.28 -26.08
N VAL A 261 1.59 2.60 -25.98
CA VAL A 261 2.19 3.33 -24.85
C VAL A 261 2.50 4.77 -25.25
N HIS A 262 1.83 5.74 -24.61
CA HIS A 262 2.12 7.16 -24.78
C HIS A 262 2.91 7.73 -23.58
N LYS A 263 3.90 8.59 -23.86
CA LYS A 263 4.72 9.24 -22.82
C LYS A 263 3.91 10.06 -21.82
N SER A 264 2.75 10.59 -22.23
CA SER A 264 1.85 11.36 -21.36
C SER A 264 1.14 10.49 -20.32
N ASP A 265 1.07 9.18 -20.52
CA ASP A 265 0.28 8.26 -19.68
C ASP A 265 0.82 8.18 -18.25
N GLN A 266 2.13 8.41 -18.07
CA GLN A 266 2.81 8.48 -16.76
C GLN A 266 2.27 9.61 -15.87
N ASN A 267 1.71 10.66 -16.47
CA ASN A 267 1.16 11.80 -15.74
C ASN A 267 -0.31 11.61 -15.35
N ILE A 268 -0.94 10.51 -15.77
CA ILE A 268 -2.34 10.24 -15.48
C ILE A 268 -2.51 9.83 -14.02
N LEU A 269 -3.25 10.66 -13.28
CA LEU A 269 -3.60 10.43 -11.88
C LEU A 269 -4.93 9.70 -11.70
N ASP A 270 -5.74 9.64 -12.77
CA ASP A 270 -7.08 9.08 -12.73
C ASP A 270 -7.32 8.07 -13.85
N PRO A 271 -7.08 6.78 -13.58
CA PRO A 271 -7.29 5.75 -14.60
C PRO A 271 -8.75 5.70 -15.04
N ILE A 272 -9.71 5.99 -14.14
CA ILE A 272 -11.14 5.93 -14.47
C ILE A 272 -11.51 6.99 -15.52
N SER A 273 -11.10 8.25 -15.33
CA SER A 273 -11.36 9.29 -16.34
C SER A 273 -10.64 9.00 -17.66
N TYR A 274 -9.41 8.47 -17.59
CA TYR A 274 -8.66 8.06 -18.77
C TYR A 274 -9.41 7.01 -19.61
N TRP A 275 -9.92 5.96 -18.96
CA TRP A 275 -10.68 4.91 -19.64
C TRP A 275 -12.02 5.42 -20.15
N TYR A 276 -12.67 6.31 -19.40
CA TYR A 276 -13.92 6.94 -19.83
C TYR A 276 -13.73 7.78 -21.11
N GLU A 277 -12.65 8.56 -21.21
CA GLU A 277 -12.34 9.36 -22.41
C GLU A 277 -12.05 8.47 -23.63
N ARG A 278 -11.48 7.28 -23.39
CA ARG A 278 -11.09 6.32 -24.42
C ARG A 278 -12.11 5.22 -24.71
N ARG A 279 -13.30 5.28 -24.13
CA ARG A 279 -14.35 4.25 -24.30
C ARG A 279 -14.78 3.95 -25.74
N GLU A 280 -14.54 4.87 -26.66
CA GLU A 280 -14.82 4.65 -28.10
C GLU A 280 -13.72 3.83 -28.77
N GLU A 281 -12.48 3.97 -28.31
CA GLU A 281 -11.30 3.26 -28.81
C GLU A 281 -11.13 1.90 -28.13
N TYR A 282 -11.35 1.87 -26.81
CA TYR A 282 -11.23 0.68 -25.95
C TYR A 282 -12.55 0.40 -25.22
N PRO A 283 -13.59 -0.08 -25.92
CA PRO A 283 -14.93 -0.24 -25.36
C PRO A 283 -15.08 -1.40 -24.37
N ARG A 284 -14.23 -2.44 -24.40
CA ARG A 284 -14.27 -3.56 -23.43
C ARG A 284 -13.45 -3.27 -22.18
N LEU A 285 -12.40 -2.46 -22.28
CA LEU A 285 -11.57 -2.04 -21.15
C LEU A 285 -12.17 -0.85 -20.37
N SER A 286 -13.12 -0.10 -20.95
CA SER A 286 -13.75 1.09 -20.35
C SER A 286 -15.02 0.90 -19.48
#